data_AF-A0A1Z9J9N4-F1
#
_entry.id   AF-A0A1Z9J9N4-F1
#
_cell.length_a   1.000
_cell.length_b   1.000
_cell.length_c   1.000
_cell.angle_alpha   90.00
_cell.angle_beta   90.00
_cell.angle_gamma   90.00
#
_symmetry.space_group_name_H-M   'P 1'
#
loop_
_entity.id
_entity.type
_entity.pdbx_description
1 polymer ?
#
loop_
_entity_poly.entity_id
_entity_poly.type
_entity_poly.pdbx_seq_one_letter_code
_entity_poly.pdbx_strand_id
1 'polypeptide(L)'
;MLCLLLLVRGLLWGAPSPKATDPSHRINSTRGVVQLSGRVLADGRRFEQGCSALLAVDRIDADRHPGRTELQLNPCPDLPLQGWRVQARGRLRSPSPGLHPLLPGPAERLASRGSWSQLRASSVLVLDRPWTPLADIRRTIAQRLQSTAGPDRGGLLAALVLGSAQVQLPVELRTAFRVAGLSHALAASGFHLSVLLGAALAVGRCLPRSMRLALAALALMLFLVLAGAQPSVVRAVLMGGIALLIRESGERSRGFGVLLLSLCLMLMVHPAWARS
;
A
#
# COMPACT_ATOMS: atom_id res chain seq x y z
N MET A 1 -30.00 -8.62 3.48
CA MET A 1 -30.18 -8.81 2.03
C MET A 1 -29.12 -8.05 1.21
N LEU A 2 -28.97 -6.72 1.38
CA LEU A 2 -27.97 -5.92 0.65
C LEU A 2 -26.51 -6.38 0.86
N CYS A 3 -26.12 -6.70 2.10
CA CYS A 3 -24.74 -7.11 2.39
C CYS A 3 -24.42 -8.54 1.90
N LEU A 4 -25.43 -9.42 1.75
CA LEU A 4 -25.27 -10.72 1.09
C LEU A 4 -25.06 -10.55 -0.43
N LEU A 5 -25.79 -9.62 -1.06
CA LEU A 5 -25.62 -9.28 -2.48
C LEU A 5 -24.26 -8.61 -2.77
N LEU A 6 -23.74 -7.79 -1.86
CA LEU A 6 -22.40 -7.20 -1.96
C LEU A 6 -21.28 -8.21 -1.73
N LEU A 7 -21.44 -9.15 -0.79
CA LEU A 7 -20.54 -10.29 -0.60
C LEU A 7 -20.50 -11.18 -1.84
N VAL A 8 -21.69 -11.50 -2.39
CA VAL A 8 -21.82 -12.26 -3.63
C VAL A 8 -21.22 -11.49 -4.80
N ARG A 9 -21.39 -10.16 -4.91
CA ARG A 9 -20.69 -9.33 -5.89
C ARG A 9 -19.17 -9.31 -5.71
N GLY A 10 -18.67 -9.28 -4.47
CA GLY A 10 -17.25 -9.33 -4.16
C GLY A 10 -16.61 -10.69 -4.47
N LEU A 11 -17.38 -11.78 -4.31
CA LEU A 11 -17.01 -13.13 -4.74
C LEU A 11 -17.13 -13.33 -6.26
N LEU A 12 -18.14 -12.74 -6.90
CA LEU A 12 -18.40 -12.83 -8.35
C LEU A 12 -17.54 -11.89 -9.18
N TRP A 13 -16.99 -10.82 -8.60
CA TRP A 13 -15.91 -10.08 -9.23
C TRP A 13 -14.68 -10.99 -9.24
N GLY A 14 -14.51 -11.69 -10.36
CA GLY A 14 -13.42 -12.62 -10.60
C GLY A 14 -12.04 -12.03 -10.29
N ALA A 15 -11.02 -12.88 -10.31
CA ALA A 15 -9.64 -12.40 -10.23
C ALA A 15 -9.44 -11.24 -11.21
N PRO A 16 -8.83 -10.11 -10.78
CA PRO A 16 -8.62 -8.99 -11.68
C PRO A 16 -7.87 -9.50 -12.91
N SER A 17 -8.38 -9.17 -14.10
CA SER A 17 -7.82 -9.59 -15.38
C SER A 17 -7.10 -8.42 -16.07
N PRO A 18 -6.05 -8.71 -16.85
CA PRO A 18 -5.36 -7.69 -17.62
C PRO A 18 -6.31 -7.05 -18.64
N LYS A 19 -6.25 -5.73 -18.75
CA LYS A 19 -6.96 -4.99 -19.81
C LYS A 19 -6.29 -5.26 -21.15
N ALA A 20 -7.00 -5.07 -22.26
CA ALA A 20 -6.47 -5.29 -23.61
C ALA A 20 -5.18 -4.50 -23.91
N THR A 21 -4.97 -3.35 -23.24
CA THR A 21 -3.76 -2.52 -23.38
C THR A 21 -2.65 -2.84 -22.39
N ASP A 22 -2.83 -3.86 -21.54
CA ASP A 22 -1.87 -4.19 -20.50
C ASP A 22 -0.55 -4.68 -21.12
N PRO A 23 0.61 -4.23 -20.57
CA PRO A 23 1.93 -4.71 -20.97
C PRO A 23 2.05 -6.24 -21.06
N SER A 24 1.29 -7.01 -20.26
CA SER A 24 1.35 -8.48 -20.29
C SER A 24 1.07 -9.09 -21.66
N HIS A 25 0.26 -8.45 -22.50
CA HIS A 25 -0.05 -8.95 -23.84
C HIS A 25 1.16 -8.91 -24.79
N ARG A 26 2.16 -8.07 -24.51
CA ARG A 26 3.40 -7.97 -25.32
C ARG A 26 4.44 -9.04 -24.98
N ILE A 27 4.26 -9.82 -23.90
CA ILE A 27 5.26 -10.81 -23.47
C ILE A 27 5.50 -11.88 -24.55
N ASN A 28 4.44 -12.36 -25.20
CA ASN A 28 4.55 -13.41 -26.23
C ASN A 28 4.95 -12.85 -27.61
N SER A 29 4.61 -11.59 -27.89
CA SER A 29 4.91 -10.92 -29.16
C SER A 29 6.36 -10.42 -29.24
N THR A 30 6.95 -10.05 -28.10
CA THR A 30 8.29 -9.46 -28.04
C THR A 30 9.27 -10.43 -27.37
N ARG A 31 9.99 -11.24 -28.16
CA ARG A 31 11.12 -12.07 -27.66
C ARG A 31 12.38 -11.24 -27.32
N GLY A 32 12.35 -9.93 -27.62
CA GLY A 32 13.49 -9.02 -27.53
C GLY A 32 13.54 -8.16 -26.28
N VAL A 33 14.52 -7.26 -26.27
CA VAL A 33 14.65 -6.19 -25.28
C VAL A 33 13.71 -5.06 -25.66
N VAL A 34 12.82 -4.67 -24.75
CA VAL A 34 11.85 -3.58 -24.90
C VAL A 34 12.29 -2.37 -24.09
N GLN A 35 11.87 -1.19 -24.54
CA GLN A 35 12.06 0.07 -23.84
C GLN A 35 10.74 0.53 -23.23
N LEU A 36 10.65 0.50 -21.91
CA LEU A 36 9.47 0.89 -21.17
C LEU A 36 9.66 2.29 -20.59
N SER A 37 8.65 3.15 -20.71
CA SER A 37 8.63 4.44 -20.02
C SER A 37 7.39 4.56 -19.15
N GLY A 38 7.56 5.14 -17.97
CA GLY A 38 6.46 5.26 -17.01
C GLY A 38 6.85 5.96 -15.72
N ARG A 39 5.88 6.01 -14.80
CA ARG A 39 6.02 6.63 -13.48
C ARG A 39 6.07 5.59 -12.37
N VAL A 40 6.96 5.79 -11.41
CA VAL A 40 7.04 4.98 -10.19
C VAL A 40 5.83 5.28 -9.28
N LEU A 41 5.04 4.25 -8.97
CA LEU A 41 3.80 4.36 -8.20
C LEU A 41 4.02 4.37 -6.68
N ALA A 42 5.09 3.76 -6.21
CA ALA A 42 5.46 3.67 -4.79
C ALA A 42 6.98 3.52 -4.68
N ASP A 43 7.55 3.90 -3.54
CA ASP A 43 8.99 3.75 -3.28
C ASP A 43 9.44 2.31 -3.54
N GLY A 44 10.53 2.18 -4.30
CA GLY A 44 11.12 0.91 -4.65
C GLY A 44 11.51 0.13 -3.40
N ARG A 45 11.40 -1.19 -3.46
CA ARG A 45 11.81 -2.09 -2.39
C ARG A 45 13.16 -2.69 -2.73
N ARG A 46 14.09 -2.57 -1.79
CA ARG A 46 15.44 -3.13 -1.89
C ARG A 46 15.43 -4.57 -1.39
N PHE A 47 16.19 -5.39 -2.10
CA PHE A 47 16.51 -6.78 -1.80
C PHE A 47 18.04 -6.93 -1.78
N GLU A 48 18.56 -8.07 -1.34
CA GLU A 48 20.01 -8.29 -1.21
C GLU A 48 20.78 -8.03 -2.52
N GLN A 49 20.25 -8.50 -3.65
CA GLN A 49 20.91 -8.42 -4.96
C GLN A 49 20.29 -7.39 -5.91
N GLY A 50 19.35 -6.56 -5.46
CA GLY A 50 18.65 -5.68 -6.37
C GLY A 50 17.51 -4.89 -5.75
N CYS A 51 16.64 -4.34 -6.58
CA CYS A 51 15.42 -3.69 -6.13
C CYS A 51 14.27 -3.91 -7.10
N SER A 52 13.04 -3.77 -6.59
CA SER A 52 11.85 -3.73 -7.43
C SER A 52 10.98 -2.52 -7.15
N ALA A 53 10.36 -1.99 -8.20
CA ALA A 53 9.44 -0.85 -8.11
C ALA A 53 8.24 -1.10 -9.01
N LEU A 54 7.06 -0.65 -8.60
CA LEU A 54 5.86 -0.77 -9.44
C LEU A 54 5.75 0.48 -10.32
N LEU A 55 5.69 0.28 -11.64
CA LEU A 55 5.56 1.36 -12.62
C LEU A 55 4.13 1.41 -13.16
N ALA A 56 3.59 2.62 -13.29
CA ALA A 56 2.53 2.92 -14.23
C ALA A 56 3.17 3.18 -15.60
N VAL A 57 2.94 2.27 -16.53
CA VAL A 57 3.52 2.29 -17.87
C VAL A 57 2.72 3.23 -18.74
N ASP A 58 3.40 4.15 -19.43
CA ASP A 58 2.78 5.04 -20.42
C ASP A 58 2.99 4.50 -21.84
N ARG A 59 4.22 4.06 -22.14
CA ARG A 59 4.63 3.54 -23.45
C ARG A 59 5.59 2.36 -23.32
N ILE A 60 5.45 1.43 -24.27
CA ILE A 60 6.40 0.36 -24.53
C ILE A 60 6.89 0.56 -25.98
N ASP A 61 8.18 0.78 -26.13
CA ASP A 61 8.81 1.23 -27.37
C ASP A 61 8.12 2.51 -27.88
N ALA A 62 7.58 2.49 -29.11
CA ALA A 62 6.81 3.59 -29.67
C ALA A 62 5.31 3.53 -29.29
N ASP A 63 4.83 2.40 -28.79
CA ASP A 63 3.40 2.11 -28.67
C ASP A 63 2.85 2.46 -27.28
N ARG A 64 1.63 3.02 -27.24
CA ARG A 64 0.94 3.36 -25.99
C ARG A 64 0.31 2.11 -25.38
N HIS A 65 0.85 1.66 -24.26
CA HIS A 65 0.37 0.49 -23.51
C HIS A 65 0.16 0.86 -22.04
N PRO A 66 -0.93 1.59 -21.73
CA PRO A 66 -1.25 1.97 -20.36
C PRO A 66 -1.55 0.72 -19.53
N GLY A 67 -0.77 0.54 -18.47
CA GLY A 67 -0.92 -0.57 -17.53
C GLY A 67 0.06 -0.46 -16.38
N ARG A 68 0.24 -1.57 -15.65
CA ARG A 68 1.24 -1.62 -14.57
C ARG A 68 2.21 -2.77 -14.81
N THR A 69 3.46 -2.52 -14.48
CA THR A 69 4.55 -3.49 -14.60
C THR A 69 5.48 -3.34 -13.42
N GLU A 70 5.93 -4.46 -12.85
CA GLU A 70 7.01 -4.43 -11.86
C GLU A 70 8.36 -4.29 -12.58
N LEU A 71 9.10 -3.24 -12.28
CA LEU A 71 10.50 -3.07 -12.67
C LEU A 71 11.38 -3.84 -11.70
N GLN A 72 12.28 -4.68 -12.21
CA GLN A 72 13.32 -5.38 -11.44
C GLN A 72 14.71 -4.93 -11.92
N LEU A 73 15.55 -4.51 -10.98
CA LEU A 73 16.91 -4.05 -11.22
C LEU A 73 17.92 -4.91 -10.45
N ASN A 74 18.94 -5.40 -11.15
CA ASN A 74 20.06 -6.12 -10.57
C ASN A 74 21.32 -5.82 -11.42
N PRO A 75 22.32 -5.06 -10.90
CA PRO A 75 22.32 -4.41 -9.58
C PRO A 75 21.35 -3.22 -9.51
N CYS A 76 21.05 -2.75 -8.30
CA CYS A 76 20.22 -1.55 -8.07
C CYS A 76 21.09 -0.39 -7.55
N PRO A 77 21.61 0.48 -8.46
CA PRO A 77 22.46 1.60 -8.07
C PRO A 77 21.67 2.63 -7.26
N ASP A 78 20.56 3.11 -7.82
CA ASP A 78 19.65 4.07 -7.20
C ASP A 78 18.27 3.44 -7.00
N LEU A 79 17.70 3.63 -5.82
CA LEU A 79 16.37 3.14 -5.50
C LEU A 79 15.30 4.07 -6.13
N PRO A 80 14.45 3.58 -7.06
CA PRO A 80 13.44 4.42 -7.67
C PRO A 80 12.40 4.86 -6.64
N LEU A 81 12.19 6.16 -6.49
CA LEU A 81 11.23 6.71 -5.53
C LEU A 81 9.88 7.04 -6.19
N GLN A 82 8.80 7.00 -5.40
CA GLN A 82 7.46 7.38 -5.83
C GLN A 82 7.48 8.74 -6.52
N GLY A 83 6.81 8.81 -7.67
CA GLY A 83 6.70 10.02 -8.48
C GLY A 83 7.73 10.08 -9.62
N TRP A 84 8.89 9.45 -9.48
CA TRP A 84 9.94 9.49 -10.51
C TRP A 84 9.43 8.98 -11.85
N ARG A 85 9.82 9.66 -12.94
CA ARG A 85 9.63 9.14 -14.28
C ARG A 85 10.91 8.46 -14.72
N VAL A 86 10.76 7.23 -15.17
CA VAL A 86 11.88 6.39 -15.55
C VAL A 86 11.65 5.80 -16.93
N GLN A 87 12.75 5.62 -17.65
CA GLN A 87 12.82 4.86 -18.88
C GLN A 87 13.73 3.66 -18.62
N ALA A 88 13.16 2.46 -18.71
CA ALA A 88 13.85 1.22 -18.42
C ALA A 88 13.96 0.39 -19.69
N ARG A 89 15.13 -0.17 -19.96
CA ARG A 89 15.35 -1.10 -21.07
C ARG A 89 15.59 -2.49 -20.51
N GLY A 90 14.88 -3.49 -21.02
CA GLY A 90 14.92 -4.82 -20.43
C GLY A 90 14.07 -5.86 -21.14
N ARG A 91 13.98 -7.05 -20.56
CA ARG A 91 13.10 -8.12 -21.06
C ARG A 91 11.84 -8.19 -20.22
N LEU A 92 10.70 -8.13 -20.89
CA LEU A 92 9.40 -8.30 -20.26
C LEU A 92 9.13 -9.79 -20.05
N ARG A 93 8.62 -10.15 -18.86
CA ARG A 93 8.32 -11.53 -18.47
C ARG A 93 7.03 -11.59 -17.67
N SER A 94 6.41 -12.76 -17.67
CA SER A 94 5.30 -13.05 -16.77
C SER A 94 5.83 -13.31 -15.37
N PRO A 95 5.17 -12.81 -14.32
CA PRO A 95 5.54 -13.14 -12.96
C PRO A 95 5.36 -14.63 -12.69
N SER A 96 6.27 -15.22 -11.91
CA SER A 96 6.19 -16.63 -11.55
C SER A 96 4.97 -16.91 -10.66
N PRO A 97 4.21 -17.98 -10.93
CA PRO A 97 3.09 -18.39 -10.08
C PRO A 97 3.60 -18.82 -8.69
N GLY A 98 2.70 -18.81 -7.70
CA GLY A 98 3.01 -19.34 -6.37
C GLY A 98 3.38 -20.81 -6.40
N LEU A 99 4.32 -21.21 -5.53
CA LEU A 99 4.73 -22.61 -5.35
C LEU A 99 3.62 -23.48 -4.72
N HIS A 100 2.69 -22.85 -3.99
CA HIS A 100 1.62 -23.54 -3.26
C HIS A 100 0.26 -22.89 -3.57
N PRO A 101 -0.79 -23.65 -3.95
CA PRO A 101 -2.09 -23.10 -4.34
C PRO A 101 -2.78 -22.24 -3.28
N LEU A 102 -2.54 -22.54 -2.00
CA LEU A 102 -3.16 -21.83 -0.87
C LEU A 102 -2.40 -20.57 -0.41
N LEU A 103 -1.19 -20.33 -0.91
CA LEU A 103 -0.38 -19.17 -0.50
C LEU A 103 -0.18 -18.22 -1.69
N PRO A 104 -0.51 -16.92 -1.54
CA PRO A 104 -0.36 -15.96 -2.63
C PRO A 104 1.11 -15.78 -3.02
N GLY A 105 1.44 -16.23 -4.23
CA GLY A 105 2.75 -16.11 -4.85
C GLY A 105 3.05 -14.72 -5.43
N PRO A 106 4.19 -14.56 -6.11
CA PRO A 106 4.57 -13.30 -6.74
C PRO A 106 3.55 -12.80 -7.77
N ALA A 107 3.04 -13.70 -8.63
CA ALA A 107 2.04 -13.36 -9.64
C ALA A 107 0.72 -12.87 -9.00
N GLU A 108 0.23 -13.55 -7.98
CA GLU A 108 -1.03 -13.23 -7.30
C GLU A 108 -0.90 -11.89 -6.54
N ARG A 109 0.25 -11.63 -5.92
CA ARG A 109 0.54 -10.34 -5.25
C ARG A 109 0.66 -9.17 -6.22
N LEU A 110 1.14 -9.40 -7.44
CA LEU A 110 1.20 -8.35 -8.47
C LEU A 110 -0.18 -8.14 -9.11
N ALA A 111 -0.93 -9.21 -9.34
CA ALA A 111 -2.30 -9.14 -9.85
C ALA A 111 -3.21 -8.37 -8.90
N SER A 112 -3.07 -8.54 -7.57
CA SER A 112 -3.82 -7.74 -6.59
C SER A 112 -3.45 -6.25 -6.60
N ARG A 113 -2.28 -5.91 -7.16
CA ARG A 113 -1.84 -4.52 -7.43
C ARG A 113 -2.11 -4.08 -8.87
N GLY A 114 -2.81 -4.90 -9.66
CA GLY A 114 -3.18 -4.62 -11.05
C GLY A 114 -2.02 -4.69 -12.05
N SER A 115 -1.04 -5.55 -11.79
CA SER A 115 0.14 -5.78 -12.66
C SER A 115 0.25 -7.27 -12.99
N TRP A 116 0.34 -7.61 -14.28
CA TRP A 116 0.52 -9.01 -14.75
C TRP A 116 1.84 -9.22 -15.50
N SER A 117 2.74 -8.24 -15.43
CA SER A 117 4.02 -8.26 -16.11
C SER A 117 5.15 -7.79 -15.19
N GLN A 118 6.36 -8.26 -15.47
CA GLN A 118 7.61 -7.85 -14.83
C GLN A 118 8.64 -7.50 -15.92
N LEU A 119 9.33 -6.38 -15.76
CA LEU A 119 10.45 -5.99 -16.62
C LEU A 119 11.74 -6.21 -15.86
N ARG A 120 12.54 -7.20 -16.29
CA ARG A 120 13.93 -7.33 -15.83
C ARG A 120 14.78 -6.37 -16.63
N ALA A 121 15.11 -5.23 -16.04
CA ALA A 121 15.82 -4.15 -16.70
C ALA A 121 17.33 -4.34 -16.62
N SER A 122 17.99 -4.12 -17.76
CA SER A 122 19.45 -4.04 -17.87
C SER A 122 19.96 -2.63 -17.62
N SER A 123 19.14 -1.62 -17.89
CA SER A 123 19.48 -0.22 -17.68
C SER A 123 18.24 0.61 -17.39
N VAL A 124 18.40 1.63 -16.55
CA VAL A 124 17.35 2.60 -16.21
C VAL A 124 17.90 4.00 -16.32
N LEU A 125 17.18 4.85 -17.04
CA LEU A 125 17.39 6.28 -17.13
C LEU A 125 16.28 6.99 -16.36
N VAL A 126 16.64 7.82 -15.39
CA VAL A 126 15.68 8.68 -14.69
C VAL A 126 15.45 9.93 -15.52
N LEU A 127 14.21 10.12 -16.00
CA LEU A 127 13.83 11.24 -16.84
C LEU A 127 13.45 12.48 -16.01
N ASP A 128 12.75 12.26 -14.90
CA ASP A 128 12.25 13.34 -14.04
C ASP A 128 12.11 12.86 -12.60
N ARG A 129 12.33 13.79 -11.65
CA ARG A 129 12.24 13.58 -10.21
C ARG A 129 11.25 14.58 -9.61
N PRO A 130 9.94 14.47 -9.92
CA PRO A 130 8.97 15.42 -9.45
C PRO A 130 8.81 15.31 -7.93
N TRP A 131 8.50 16.44 -7.31
CA TRP A 131 8.22 16.49 -5.88
C TRP A 131 6.88 15.81 -5.56
N THR A 132 6.88 15.03 -4.47
CA THR A 132 5.76 14.22 -4.01
C THR A 132 5.49 14.52 -2.54
N PRO A 133 4.77 15.62 -2.22
CA PRO A 133 4.76 16.22 -0.89
C PRO A 133 4.48 15.22 0.23
N LEU A 134 3.48 14.35 0.04
CA LEU A 134 3.13 13.33 1.02
C LEU A 134 4.21 12.25 1.20
N ALA A 135 4.78 11.76 0.10
CA ALA A 135 5.83 10.74 0.15
C ALA A 135 7.11 11.34 0.73
N ASP A 136 7.45 12.57 0.36
CA ASP A 136 8.61 13.30 0.88
C ASP A 136 8.50 13.62 2.36
N ILE A 137 7.30 13.98 2.86
CA ILE A 137 7.04 14.12 4.31
C ILE A 137 7.26 12.78 5.03
N ARG A 138 6.72 11.67 4.50
CA ARG A 138 6.93 10.33 5.09
C ARG A 138 8.40 9.95 5.13
N ARG A 139 9.13 10.19 4.03
CA ARG A 139 10.58 9.95 3.95
C ARG A 139 11.33 10.78 4.98
N THR A 140 10.98 12.05 5.12
CA THR A 140 11.59 12.96 6.10
C THR A 140 11.35 12.47 7.52
N ILE A 141 10.12 12.08 7.87
CA ILE A 141 9.80 11.51 9.19
C ILE A 141 10.63 10.23 9.43
N ALA A 142 10.66 9.32 8.46
CA ALA A 142 11.41 8.08 8.57
C ALA A 142 12.92 8.32 8.73
N GLN A 143 13.49 9.27 7.99
CA GLN A 143 14.89 9.66 8.08
C GLN A 143 15.22 10.28 9.44
N ARG A 144 14.36 11.16 9.96
CA ARG A 144 14.55 11.77 11.29
C ARG A 144 14.54 10.71 12.39
N LEU A 145 13.57 9.78 12.35
CA LEU A 145 13.52 8.67 13.32
C LEU A 145 14.76 7.77 13.25
N GLN A 146 15.25 7.46 12.05
CA GLN A 146 16.49 6.71 11.85
C GLN A 146 17.72 7.48 12.35
N SER A 147 17.78 8.79 12.13
CA SER A 147 18.91 9.60 12.61
C SER A 147 18.96 9.71 14.13
N THR A 148 17.81 9.70 14.81
CA THR A 148 17.75 9.83 16.27
C THR A 148 17.94 8.50 17.00
N ALA A 149 17.35 7.42 16.49
CA ALA A 149 17.33 6.11 17.18
C ALA A 149 18.25 5.05 16.55
N GLY A 150 18.94 5.39 15.46
CA GLY A 150 19.75 4.46 14.67
C GLY A 150 18.97 3.75 13.55
N PRO A 151 19.66 3.05 12.62
CA PRO A 151 19.05 2.47 11.43
C PRO A 151 17.99 1.41 11.76
N ASP A 152 18.28 0.51 12.70
CA ASP A 152 17.39 -0.60 13.04
C ASP A 152 16.20 -0.15 13.89
N ARG A 153 16.47 0.48 15.04
CA ARG A 153 15.41 0.92 15.98
C ARG A 153 14.60 2.07 15.39
N GLY A 154 15.25 3.03 14.74
CA GLY A 154 14.57 4.13 14.07
C GLY A 154 13.78 3.67 12.84
N GLY A 155 14.29 2.70 12.08
CA GLY A 155 13.55 2.04 11.00
C GLY A 155 12.31 1.31 11.52
N LEU A 156 12.41 0.61 12.65
CA LEU A 156 11.28 -0.04 13.32
C LEU A 156 10.25 0.99 13.81
N LEU A 157 10.67 2.05 14.49
CA LEU A 157 9.77 3.13 14.93
C LEU A 157 9.05 3.78 13.75
N ALA A 158 9.79 4.07 12.67
CA ALA A 158 9.21 4.62 11.45
C ALA A 158 8.18 3.65 10.83
N ALA A 159 8.45 2.34 10.85
CA ALA A 159 7.50 1.34 10.38
C ALA A 159 6.26 1.20 11.28
N LEU A 160 6.37 1.39 12.59
CA LEU A 160 5.22 1.38 13.50
C LEU A 160 4.31 2.59 13.27
N VAL A 161 4.90 3.77 13.04
CA VAL A 161 4.17 5.02 12.84
C VAL A 161 3.59 5.14 11.43
N LEU A 162 4.40 4.90 10.40
CA LEU A 162 4.02 5.08 8.99
C LEU A 162 3.48 3.79 8.34
N GLY A 163 3.72 2.64 8.97
CA GLY A 163 3.45 1.32 8.42
C GLY A 163 4.64 0.75 7.64
N SER A 164 4.89 -0.56 7.79
CA SER A 164 5.96 -1.30 7.11
C SER A 164 5.84 -1.41 5.58
N ALA A 165 4.77 -0.87 4.98
CA ALA A 165 4.68 -0.71 3.53
C ALA A 165 5.31 0.60 3.04
N GLN A 166 5.46 1.60 3.93
CA GLN A 166 6.09 2.89 3.62
C GLN A 166 7.57 2.91 4.01
N VAL A 167 7.98 2.05 4.95
CA VAL A 167 9.36 1.97 5.45
C VAL A 167 9.90 0.56 5.25
N GLN A 168 11.13 0.48 4.75
CA GLN A 168 11.83 -0.80 4.58
C GLN A 168 12.53 -1.17 5.89
N LEU A 169 12.24 -2.37 6.39
CA LEU A 169 12.97 -2.96 7.50
C LEU A 169 13.92 -4.04 6.97
N PRO A 170 15.07 -4.24 7.62
CA PRO A 170 15.93 -5.41 7.45
C PRO A 170 15.13 -6.72 7.49
N VAL A 171 15.58 -7.71 6.72
CA VAL A 171 14.89 -9.01 6.57
C VAL A 171 14.88 -9.76 7.90
N GLU A 172 15.93 -9.61 8.68
CA GLU A 172 16.15 -10.21 9.99
C GLU A 172 15.09 -9.73 10.98
N LEU A 173 14.90 -8.40 11.08
CA LEU A 173 13.89 -7.80 11.96
C LEU A 173 12.47 -8.17 11.53
N ARG A 174 12.18 -8.14 10.22
CA ARG A 174 10.86 -8.55 9.70
C ARG A 174 10.59 -10.03 10.03
N THR A 175 11.62 -10.87 9.94
CA THR A 175 11.52 -12.30 10.25
C THR A 175 11.33 -12.53 11.74
N ALA A 176 12.04 -11.82 12.61
CA ALA A 176 11.87 -11.88 14.05
C ALA A 176 10.43 -11.53 14.48
N PHE A 177 9.86 -10.44 13.95
CA PHE A 177 8.46 -10.08 14.21
C PHE A 177 7.47 -11.11 13.67
N ARG A 178 7.78 -11.75 12.53
CA ARG A 178 6.95 -12.82 11.98
C ARG A 178 6.96 -14.06 12.85
N VAL A 179 8.14 -14.49 13.30
CA VAL A 179 8.30 -15.63 14.21
C VAL A 179 7.62 -15.35 15.55
N ALA A 180 7.69 -14.11 16.05
CA ALA A 180 7.01 -13.70 17.28
C ALA A 180 5.49 -13.50 17.13
N GLY A 181 4.90 -13.68 15.92
CA GLY A 181 3.48 -13.43 15.67
C GLY A 181 3.07 -11.95 15.66
N LEU A 182 4.03 -11.03 15.72
CA LEU A 182 3.84 -9.58 15.81
C LEU A 182 3.86 -8.85 14.46
N SER A 183 3.85 -9.58 13.33
CA SER A 183 3.77 -8.97 11.98
C SER A 183 2.63 -7.96 11.82
N HIS A 184 1.52 -8.20 12.52
CA HIS A 184 0.34 -7.33 12.48
C HIS A 184 0.59 -5.97 13.17
N ALA A 185 1.52 -5.87 14.11
CA ALA A 185 1.90 -4.60 14.73
C ALA A 185 2.70 -3.71 13.77
N LEU A 186 3.48 -4.32 12.86
CA LEU A 186 4.25 -3.62 11.83
C LEU A 186 3.38 -3.08 10.69
N ALA A 187 2.20 -3.66 10.49
CA ALA A 187 1.20 -3.11 9.58
C ALA A 187 0.33 -2.16 10.39
N ALA A 188 0.61 -0.84 10.31
CA ALA A 188 -0.10 0.24 10.99
C ALA A 188 -1.50 -0.19 11.48
N SER A 189 -1.59 -0.55 12.77
CA SER A 189 -2.71 -1.33 13.29
C SER A 189 -3.82 -0.42 13.83
N GLY A 190 -5.01 -1.00 14.03
CA GLY A 190 -6.12 -0.29 14.66
C GLY A 190 -5.82 0.19 16.08
N PHE A 191 -4.80 -0.37 16.74
CA PHE A 191 -4.32 0.09 18.04
C PHE A 191 -3.65 1.46 17.96
N HIS A 192 -2.76 1.68 16.98
CA HIS A 192 -2.14 3.01 16.81
C HIS A 192 -3.20 4.08 16.58
N LEU A 193 -4.24 3.74 15.81
CA LEU A 193 -5.34 4.64 15.57
C LEU A 193 -6.23 4.87 16.80
N SER A 194 -6.52 3.84 17.60
CA SER A 194 -7.34 3.99 18.80
C SER A 194 -6.63 4.82 19.87
N VAL A 195 -5.31 4.65 20.03
CA VAL A 195 -4.48 5.48 20.90
C VAL A 195 -4.49 6.94 20.42
N LEU A 196 -4.27 7.17 19.12
CA LEU A 196 -4.31 8.52 18.53
C LEU A 196 -5.66 9.19 18.74
N LEU A 197 -6.75 8.47 18.46
CA LEU A 197 -8.12 8.96 18.63
C LEU A 197 -8.44 9.24 20.10
N GLY A 198 -8.04 8.33 21.00
CA GLY A 198 -8.18 8.50 22.45
C GLY A 198 -7.44 9.73 22.96
N ALA A 199 -6.19 9.94 22.50
CA ALA A 199 -5.40 11.11 22.83
C ALA A 199 -6.03 12.40 22.27
N ALA A 200 -6.49 12.41 21.02
CA ALA A 200 -7.16 13.56 20.42
C ALA A 200 -8.43 13.95 21.19
N LEU A 201 -9.27 12.97 21.55
CA LEU A 201 -10.47 13.20 22.37
C LEU A 201 -10.13 13.64 23.79
N ALA A 202 -9.03 13.14 24.35
CA ALA A 202 -8.50 13.54 25.64
C ALA A 202 -7.86 14.94 25.62
N VAL A 203 -7.31 15.43 24.51
CA VAL A 203 -6.92 16.85 24.44
C VAL A 203 -8.16 17.72 24.24
N GLY A 204 -9.11 17.24 23.44
CA GLY A 204 -10.37 17.92 23.13
C GLY A 204 -11.44 17.89 24.23
N ARG A 205 -11.16 17.48 25.47
CA ARG A 205 -12.19 17.31 26.53
C ARG A 205 -12.96 18.60 26.79
N CYS A 206 -12.22 19.72 26.81
CA CYS A 206 -12.75 21.03 27.17
C CYS A 206 -13.36 21.78 25.97
N LEU A 207 -13.28 21.20 24.77
CA LEU A 207 -13.80 21.83 23.55
C LEU A 207 -15.29 21.50 23.36
N PRO A 208 -16.03 22.37 22.66
CA PRO A 208 -17.41 22.07 22.29
C PRO A 208 -17.46 20.83 21.39
N ARG A 209 -18.59 20.13 21.43
CA ARG A 209 -18.80 18.85 20.72
C ARG A 209 -18.40 18.89 19.25
N SER A 210 -18.74 19.96 18.54
CA SER A 210 -18.40 20.15 17.13
C SER A 210 -16.89 20.19 16.89
N MET A 211 -16.14 20.94 17.71
CA MET A 211 -14.68 21.02 17.58
C MET A 211 -14.00 19.72 18.02
N ARG A 212 -14.52 19.03 19.05
CA ARG A 212 -14.00 17.72 19.46
C ARG A 212 -14.15 16.68 18.35
N LEU A 213 -15.30 16.67 17.68
CA LEU A 213 -15.55 15.84 16.50
C LEU A 213 -14.64 16.21 15.33
N ALA A 214 -14.46 17.51 15.06
CA ALA A 214 -13.56 17.98 14.01
C ALA A 214 -12.10 17.57 14.28
N LEU A 215 -11.63 17.68 15.53
CA LEU A 215 -10.29 17.27 15.93
C LEU A 215 -10.08 15.75 15.74
N ALA A 216 -11.06 14.95 16.16
CA ALA A 216 -11.03 13.51 15.97
C ALA A 216 -11.05 13.12 14.48
N ALA A 217 -11.92 13.73 13.68
CA ALA A 217 -11.97 13.52 12.24
C ALA A 217 -10.66 13.93 11.55
N LEU A 218 -10.05 15.06 11.97
CA LEU A 218 -8.76 15.51 11.49
C LEU A 218 -7.66 14.50 11.83
N ALA A 219 -7.62 13.96 13.05
CA ALA A 219 -6.65 12.96 13.46
C ALA A 219 -6.78 11.66 12.64
N LEU A 220 -8.01 11.20 12.40
CA LEU A 220 -8.28 10.04 11.55
C LEU A 220 -7.83 10.26 10.10
N MET A 221 -8.15 11.43 9.53
CA MET A 221 -7.75 11.80 8.17
C MET A 221 -6.24 11.95 8.04
N LEU A 222 -5.59 12.58 9.01
CA LEU A 222 -4.13 12.73 9.03
C LEU A 222 -3.45 11.36 9.08
N PHE A 223 -3.94 10.45 9.93
CA PHE A 223 -3.42 9.09 9.99
C PHE A 223 -3.62 8.32 8.69
N LEU A 224 -4.81 8.40 8.07
CA LEU A 224 -5.10 7.75 6.79
C LEU A 224 -4.18 8.27 5.68
N VAL A 225 -3.99 9.59 5.61
CA VAL A 225 -3.11 10.23 4.65
C VAL A 225 -1.67 9.85 4.92
N LEU A 226 -1.22 9.75 6.17
CA LEU A 226 0.19 9.47 6.49
C LEU A 226 0.55 7.99 6.39
N ALA A 227 -0.29 7.07 6.85
CA ALA A 227 -0.06 5.62 6.73
C ALA A 227 -0.38 5.09 5.32
N GLY A 228 -1.23 5.82 4.58
CA GLY A 228 -1.75 5.44 3.27
C GLY A 228 -2.99 4.55 3.36
N ALA A 229 -3.69 4.42 2.23
CA ALA A 229 -4.94 3.66 2.10
C ALA A 229 -4.71 2.14 2.07
N GLN A 230 -4.09 1.60 3.11
CA GLN A 230 -3.97 0.16 3.31
C GLN A 230 -5.32 -0.40 3.81
N PRO A 231 -5.71 -1.63 3.44
CA PRO A 231 -6.97 -2.21 3.89
C PRO A 231 -7.15 -2.19 5.42
N SER A 232 -6.09 -2.50 6.18
CA SER A 232 -6.10 -2.44 7.65
C SER A 232 -6.38 -1.04 8.19
N VAL A 233 -5.75 -0.01 7.61
CA VAL A 233 -5.87 1.39 8.03
C VAL A 233 -7.28 1.92 7.71
N VAL A 234 -7.78 1.66 6.49
CA VAL A 234 -9.13 2.08 6.09
C VAL A 234 -10.19 1.47 7.01
N ARG A 235 -10.05 0.18 7.36
CA ARG A 235 -10.95 -0.49 8.31
C ARG A 235 -10.92 0.18 9.68
N ALA A 236 -9.72 0.45 10.20
CA ALA A 236 -9.58 1.11 11.49
C ALA A 236 -10.21 2.51 11.50
N VAL A 237 -10.02 3.30 10.44
CA VAL A 237 -10.59 4.65 10.29
C VAL A 237 -12.11 4.61 10.21
N LEU A 238 -12.68 3.69 9.43
CA LEU A 238 -14.13 3.51 9.35
C LEU A 238 -14.72 3.08 10.69
N MET A 239 -14.12 2.08 11.35
CA MET A 239 -14.60 1.64 12.66
C MET A 239 -14.48 2.75 13.71
N GLY A 240 -13.38 3.49 13.72
CA GLY A 240 -13.18 4.64 14.63
C GLY A 240 -14.18 5.76 14.39
N GLY A 241 -14.45 6.11 13.13
CA GLY A 241 -15.44 7.13 12.77
C GLY A 241 -16.87 6.73 13.13
N ILE A 242 -17.27 5.49 12.80
CA ILE A 242 -18.59 4.95 13.16
C ILE A 242 -18.75 4.91 14.68
N ALA A 243 -17.76 4.39 15.41
CA ALA A 243 -17.80 4.32 16.87
C ALA A 243 -17.91 5.71 17.51
N LEU A 244 -17.22 6.72 16.95
CA LEU A 244 -17.31 8.10 17.40
C LEU A 244 -18.72 8.67 17.20
N LEU A 245 -19.32 8.45 16.03
CA LEU A 245 -20.69 8.90 15.74
C LEU A 245 -21.71 8.26 16.68
N ILE A 246 -21.61 6.95 16.90
CA ILE A 246 -22.51 6.22 17.81
C ILE A 246 -22.37 6.75 19.24
N ARG A 247 -21.14 6.94 19.72
CA ARG A 247 -20.87 7.45 21.07
C ARG A 247 -21.46 8.85 21.27
N GLU A 248 -21.36 9.70 20.25
CA GLU A 248 -21.93 11.04 20.30
C GLU A 248 -23.47 11.01 20.21
N SER A 249 -24.08 10.07 19.51
CA SER A 249 -25.54 9.87 19.52
C SER A 249 -26.10 9.37 20.86
N GLY A 250 -25.25 9.15 21.88
CA GLY A 250 -25.65 8.68 23.21
C GLY A 250 -25.89 7.17 23.26
N GLU A 251 -25.67 6.47 22.15
CA GLU A 251 -25.86 5.02 22.09
C GLU A 251 -24.59 4.26 22.44
N ARG A 252 -24.77 3.03 22.94
CA ARG A 252 -23.65 2.11 23.15
C ARG A 252 -23.25 1.47 21.82
N SER A 253 -22.01 1.69 21.41
CA SER A 253 -21.42 1.03 20.25
C SER A 253 -21.42 -0.49 20.42
N ARG A 254 -22.26 -1.18 19.64
CA ARG A 254 -22.18 -2.63 19.46
C ARG A 254 -21.03 -2.92 18.50
N GLY A 255 -19.91 -3.42 19.02
CA GLY A 255 -18.68 -3.66 18.23
C GLY A 255 -18.92 -4.49 16.95
N PHE A 256 -19.82 -5.48 17.02
CA PHE A 256 -20.20 -6.29 15.86
C PHE A 256 -20.93 -5.48 14.77
N GLY A 257 -21.81 -4.55 15.15
CA GLY A 257 -22.53 -3.70 14.20
C GLY A 257 -21.59 -2.73 13.48
N VAL A 258 -20.62 -2.17 14.20
CA VAL A 258 -19.56 -1.32 13.63
C VAL A 258 -18.71 -2.10 12.63
N LEU A 259 -18.35 -3.34 12.97
CA LEU A 259 -17.55 -4.21 12.11
C LEU A 259 -18.30 -4.58 10.83
N LEU A 260 -19.57 -4.95 10.94
CA LEU A 260 -20.41 -5.31 9.79
C LEU A 260 -20.62 -4.11 8.84
N LEU A 261 -20.92 -2.93 9.40
CA LEU A 261 -21.12 -1.71 8.62
C LEU A 261 -19.83 -1.27 7.92
N SER A 262 -18.70 -1.30 8.64
CA SER A 262 -17.39 -1.02 8.06
C SER A 262 -17.07 -1.98 6.91
N LEU A 263 -17.36 -3.27 7.07
CA LEU A 263 -17.13 -4.27 6.04
C LEU A 263 -18.01 -4.01 4.80
N CYS A 264 -19.31 -3.76 4.97
CA CYS A 264 -20.20 -3.47 3.84
C CYS A 264 -19.73 -2.21 3.07
N LEU A 265 -19.30 -1.15 3.78
CA LEU A 265 -18.74 0.08 3.17
C LEU A 265 -17.46 -0.21 2.37
N MET A 266 -16.53 -0.99 2.94
CA MET A 266 -15.28 -1.34 2.28
C MET A 266 -15.51 -2.16 1.01
N LEU A 267 -16.42 -3.13 1.04
CA LEU A 267 -16.77 -3.94 -0.14
C LEU A 267 -17.40 -3.09 -1.25
N MET A 268 -18.16 -2.06 -0.87
CA MET A 268 -18.80 -1.17 -1.84
C MET A 268 -17.79 -0.28 -2.58
N VAL A 269 -16.71 0.13 -1.91
CA VAL A 269 -15.66 0.99 -2.48
C VAL A 269 -14.61 0.19 -3.24
N HIS A 270 -14.10 -0.90 -2.65
CA HIS A 270 -13.06 -1.71 -3.27
C HIS A 270 -13.19 -3.18 -2.87
N PRO A 271 -13.76 -4.06 -3.72
CA PRO A 271 -13.99 -5.47 -3.40
C PRO A 271 -12.68 -6.22 -3.11
N ALA A 272 -11.56 -5.75 -3.67
CA ALA A 272 -10.24 -6.34 -3.48
C ALA A 272 -9.74 -6.26 -2.03
N TRP A 273 -10.28 -5.35 -1.20
CA TRP A 273 -9.89 -5.25 0.22
C TRP A 273 -10.37 -6.43 1.07
N ALA A 274 -11.37 -7.19 0.61
CA ALA A 274 -11.84 -8.38 1.32
C ALA A 274 -10.87 -9.57 1.21
N ARG A 275 -9.90 -9.52 0.29
CA ARG A 275 -8.95 -10.61 0.00
C ARG A 275 -7.57 -10.44 0.66
N SER A 276 -7.38 -9.40 1.50
CA SER A 276 -6.08 -9.05 2.10
C SER A 276 -5.91 -9.50 3.54
#